data_AF-A0A6M0L1N7-F1
#
_entry.id   AF-A0A6M0L1N7-F1
#
_cell.length_a   1.000
_cell.length_b   1.000
_cell.length_c   1.000
_cell.angle_alpha   90.00
_cell.angle_beta   90.00
_cell.angle_gamma   90.00
#
_symmetry.space_group_name_H-M   'P 1'
#
loop_
_entity.id
_entity.type
_entity.pdbx_description
1 polymer ?
#
loop_
_entity_poly.entity_id
_entity_poly.type
_entity_poly.pdbx_seq_one_letter_code
_entity_poly.pdbx_strand_id
1 'polypeptide(L)'
;MKKWYNGYNFLGEGVYNPFDILLFFSRNKIYSNYWFETGNPSFLIEVLKQNRYFISDFENIEMDESNLGNFDIDHIQLETLLFQTGYLTIKEVRTRFNQRVYHLTYPHLEVRTPIACP
;
A
#
# COMPACT_ATOMS: atom_id res chain seq x y z
N MET A 1 4.41 12.45 13.02
CA MET A 1 5.04 12.26 11.70
C MET A 1 5.33 10.79 11.41
N LYS A 2 6.18 10.08 12.18
CA LYS A 2 6.52 8.65 11.89
C LYS A 2 5.29 7.75 11.72
N LYS A 3 4.33 7.75 12.67
CA LYS A 3 3.09 6.94 12.57
C LYS A 3 2.21 7.27 11.35
N TRP A 4 2.31 8.49 10.83
CA TRP A 4 1.42 8.99 9.78
C TRP A 4 2.01 8.86 8.39
N TYR A 5 3.34 8.96 8.25
CA TYR A 5 4.01 9.14 6.96
C TYR A 5 5.24 8.25 6.75
N ASN A 6 5.66 7.46 7.74
CA ASN A 6 6.76 6.50 7.60
C ASN A 6 6.22 5.09 7.65
N GLY A 7 6.65 4.28 6.68
CA GLY A 7 6.55 2.83 6.79
C GLY A 7 6.58 2.11 5.45
N TYR A 8 6.75 2.81 4.33
CA TYR A 8 7.10 2.18 3.06
C TYR A 8 8.41 1.40 3.22
N ASN A 9 8.40 0.13 2.88
CA ASN A 9 9.46 -0.82 3.19
C ASN A 9 9.66 -1.78 2.01
N PHE A 10 10.90 -1.83 1.55
CA PHE A 10 11.37 -2.66 0.44
C PHE A 10 12.52 -3.56 0.93
N LEU A 11 12.28 -4.31 2.01
CA LEU A 11 13.26 -5.21 2.66
C LEU A 11 14.32 -4.50 3.51
N GLY A 12 13.96 -3.37 4.11
CA GLY A 12 14.84 -2.58 4.95
C GLY A 12 14.09 -1.78 6.01
N GLU A 13 14.58 -0.58 6.31
CA GLU A 13 13.89 0.33 7.22
C GLU A 13 12.75 1.06 6.50
N GLY A 14 11.67 1.32 7.24
CA GLY A 14 10.56 2.13 6.76
C GLY A 14 11.01 3.54 6.36
N VAL A 15 10.68 3.94 5.14
CA VAL A 15 10.95 5.27 4.59
C VAL A 15 9.69 6.12 4.54
N TYR A 16 9.91 7.43 4.46
CA TYR A 16 8.86 8.41 4.23
C TYR A 16 8.63 8.58 2.74
N ASN A 17 7.38 8.82 2.33
CA ASN A 17 7.14 9.44 1.04
C ASN A 17 7.61 10.91 1.11
N PRO A 18 8.61 11.33 0.31
CA PRO A 18 9.12 12.69 0.36
C PRO A 18 8.05 13.74 0.02
N PHE A 19 7.10 13.42 -0.86
CA PHE A 19 6.06 14.36 -1.26
C PHE A 19 5.04 14.63 -0.14
N ASP A 20 4.62 13.60 0.59
CA ASP A 20 3.72 13.76 1.74
C ASP A 20 4.36 14.61 2.84
N ILE A 21 5.68 14.50 3.03
CA ILE A 21 6.42 15.36 3.95
C ILE A 21 6.44 16.83 3.48
N LEU A 22 6.63 17.08 2.18
CA LEU A 22 6.54 18.43 1.63
C LEU A 22 5.12 19.02 1.79
N LEU A 23 4.09 18.21 1.59
CA LEU A 23 2.69 18.60 1.78
C LEU A 23 2.38 18.88 3.25
N PHE A 24 2.88 18.04 4.16
CA PHE A 24 2.77 18.27 5.59
C PHE A 24 3.34 19.63 6.01
N PHE A 25 4.55 19.98 5.55
CA PHE A 25 5.14 21.27 5.87
C PHE A 25 4.46 22.44 5.18
N SER A 26 4.09 22.31 3.90
CA SER A 26 3.41 23.38 3.15
C SER A 26 2.01 23.67 3.68
N ARG A 27 1.34 22.68 4.30
CA ARG A 27 0.01 22.80 4.89
C ARG A 27 0.04 22.97 6.41
N ASN A 28 1.01 23.73 6.91
CA ASN A 28 1.09 24.11 8.34
C ASN A 28 1.15 22.92 9.32
N LYS A 29 1.78 21.81 8.92
CA LYS A 29 1.97 20.61 9.75
C LYS A 29 0.65 19.95 10.19
N ILE A 30 -0.39 20.07 9.37
CA ILE A 30 -1.66 19.36 9.57
C ILE A 30 -1.48 17.91 9.15
N TYR A 31 -2.00 16.96 9.93
CA TYR A 31 -2.02 15.56 9.51
C TYR A 31 -3.23 15.30 8.60
N SER A 32 -2.99 14.80 7.40
CA SER A 32 -4.02 14.43 6.41
C SER A 32 -3.54 13.27 5.52
N ASN A 33 -4.43 12.79 4.66
CA ASN A 33 -4.19 11.72 3.69
C ASN A 33 -3.68 12.27 2.34
N TYR A 34 -2.55 12.96 2.37
CA TYR A 34 -1.86 13.54 1.21
C TYR A 34 -1.61 12.56 0.06
N TRP A 35 -1.24 11.31 0.35
CA TRP A 35 -1.08 10.26 -0.65
C TRP A 35 -2.38 10.03 -1.43
N PHE A 36 -3.49 9.91 -0.72
CA PHE A 36 -4.81 9.72 -1.31
C PHE A 36 -5.30 10.98 -2.04
N GLU A 37 -5.05 12.17 -1.50
CA GLU A 37 -5.46 13.44 -2.11
C GLU A 37 -4.72 13.74 -3.43
N THR A 38 -3.49 13.25 -3.59
CA THR A 38 -2.62 13.61 -4.72
C THR A 38 -2.36 12.48 -5.71
N GLY A 39 -2.53 11.22 -5.30
CA GLY A 39 -2.20 10.04 -6.11
C GLY A 39 -3.21 9.62 -7.18
N ASN A 40 -4.25 10.42 -7.45
CA ASN A 40 -5.39 10.04 -8.31
C ASN A 40 -5.96 8.63 -7.96
N PRO A 41 -6.57 8.47 -6.79
CA PRO A 41 -7.05 7.18 -6.30
C PRO A 41 -8.26 6.63 -7.09
N SER A 42 -8.82 7.44 -8.00
CA SER A 42 -10.05 7.14 -8.75
C SER A 42 -9.98 5.80 -9.47
N PHE A 43 -8.85 5.52 -10.12
CA PHE A 43 -8.61 4.24 -10.81
C PHE A 43 -8.67 3.05 -9.84
N LEU A 44 -7.99 3.14 -8.70
CA LEU A 44 -8.00 2.07 -7.70
C LEU A 44 -9.40 1.86 -7.14
N ILE A 45 -10.14 2.94 -6.84
CA ILE A 45 -11.51 2.87 -6.34
C ILE A 45 -12.45 2.22 -7.37
N GLU A 46 -12.28 2.54 -8.65
CA GLU A 46 -13.05 1.92 -9.74
C GLU A 46 -12.79 0.42 -9.83
N VAL A 47 -11.52 0.01 -9.78
CA VAL A 47 -11.12 -1.42 -9.77
C VAL A 47 -11.69 -2.15 -8.55
N LEU A 48 -11.63 -1.55 -7.36
CA LEU A 48 -12.18 -2.13 -6.12
C LEU A 48 -13.71 -2.31 -6.21
N LYS A 49 -14.42 -1.31 -6.74
CA LYS A 49 -15.88 -1.34 -6.90
C LYS A 49 -16.36 -2.38 -7.91
N GLN A 50 -15.67 -2.50 -9.04
CA GLN A 50 -16.05 -3.44 -10.10
C GLN A 50 -15.98 -4.90 -9.65
N ASN A 51 -14.99 -5.22 -8.82
CA ASN A 51 -14.71 -6.61 -8.44
C ASN A 51 -15.30 -7.03 -7.07
N ARG A 52 -16.07 -6.15 -6.40
CA ARG A 52 -16.71 -6.41 -5.08
C ARG A 52 -15.74 -6.93 -4.01
N TYR A 53 -14.50 -6.47 -4.02
CA TYR A 53 -13.53 -6.88 -3.00
C TYR A 53 -13.89 -6.31 -1.63
N PHE A 54 -13.84 -7.16 -0.59
CA PHE A 54 -13.96 -6.71 0.80
C PHE A 54 -12.59 -6.24 1.30
N ILE A 55 -12.51 -4.97 1.65
CA ILE A 55 -11.24 -4.29 1.98
C ILE A 55 -10.72 -4.64 3.39
N SER A 56 -11.58 -5.22 4.23
CA SER A 56 -11.28 -5.69 5.58
C SER A 56 -10.20 -6.77 5.66
N ASP A 57 -9.80 -7.35 4.53
CA ASP A 57 -8.98 -8.57 4.49
C ASP A 57 -7.49 -8.30 4.20
N PHE A 58 -7.07 -7.04 3.98
CA PHE A 58 -5.71 -6.72 3.53
C PHE A 58 -4.66 -6.55 4.64
N GLU A 59 -5.01 -6.82 5.90
CA GLU A 59 -4.00 -6.96 6.96
C GLU A 59 -3.39 -8.37 6.92
N ASN A 60 -2.11 -8.46 6.51
CA ASN A 60 -1.30 -9.69 6.44
C ASN A 60 -1.55 -10.58 5.21
N ILE A 61 -1.65 -9.98 4.03
CA ILE A 61 -1.63 -10.71 2.76
C ILE A 61 -0.29 -11.45 2.60
N GLU A 62 -0.34 -12.69 2.11
CA GLU A 62 0.83 -13.44 1.64
C GLU A 62 0.88 -13.43 0.11
N MET A 63 2.05 -13.13 -0.45
CA MET A 63 2.29 -13.14 -1.89
C MET A 63 3.62 -13.82 -2.19
N ASP A 64 3.67 -14.68 -3.20
CA ASP A 64 4.90 -15.27 -3.71
C ASP A 64 5.61 -14.31 -4.68
N GLU A 65 6.88 -14.62 -4.96
CA GLU A 65 7.73 -13.76 -5.79
C GLU A 65 7.20 -13.58 -7.22
N SER A 66 6.56 -14.60 -7.80
CA SER A 66 5.95 -14.53 -9.14
C SER A 66 4.87 -13.46 -9.20
N ASN A 67 3.98 -13.41 -8.19
CA ASN A 67 2.85 -12.50 -8.19
C ASN A 67 3.23 -11.06 -7.81
N LEU A 68 4.32 -10.89 -7.05
CA LEU A 68 4.85 -9.56 -6.70
C LEU A 68 5.33 -8.79 -7.95
N GLY A 69 5.93 -9.50 -8.91
CA GLY A 69 6.48 -8.94 -10.14
C GLY A 69 5.57 -9.01 -11.36
N ASN A 70 4.43 -9.70 -11.28
CA ASN A 70 3.55 -9.89 -12.43
C ASN A 70 2.59 -8.71 -12.59
N PHE A 71 2.65 -8.02 -13.73
CA PHE A 71 1.75 -6.92 -14.08
C PHE A 71 1.01 -7.27 -15.37
N ASP A 72 0.10 -8.24 -15.28
CA ASP A 72 -0.89 -8.50 -16.32
C ASP A 72 -2.05 -7.52 -16.12
N ILE A 73 -2.17 -6.53 -16.99
CA ILE A 73 -3.21 -5.47 -16.91
C ILE A 73 -4.61 -6.07 -17.05
N ASP A 74 -4.75 -7.22 -17.73
CA ASP A 74 -6.04 -7.85 -17.97
C ASP A 74 -6.47 -8.75 -16.78
N HIS A 75 -5.53 -9.18 -15.92
CA HIS A 75 -5.76 -10.09 -14.79
C HIS A 75 -4.94 -9.74 -13.53
N ILE A 76 -4.87 -8.46 -13.17
CA ILE A 76 -4.08 -8.05 -12.00
C ILE A 76 -4.76 -8.50 -10.69
N GLN A 77 -4.02 -9.23 -9.85
CA GLN A 77 -4.43 -9.50 -8.48
C GLN A 77 -4.49 -8.18 -7.71
N LEU A 78 -5.54 -7.97 -6.91
CA LEU A 78 -5.74 -6.72 -6.21
C LEU A 78 -4.59 -6.40 -5.25
N GLU A 79 -4.06 -7.43 -4.60
CA GLU A 79 -2.92 -7.34 -3.69
C GLU A 79 -1.68 -6.82 -4.42
N THR A 80 -1.44 -7.29 -5.65
CA THR A 80 -0.35 -6.80 -6.50
C THR A 80 -0.60 -5.36 -6.90
N LEU A 81 -1.82 -5.00 -7.29
CA LEU A 81 -2.18 -3.62 -7.63
C LEU A 81 -1.93 -2.69 -6.44
N LEU A 82 -2.42 -3.05 -5.25
CA LEU A 82 -2.25 -2.26 -4.02
C LEU A 82 -0.78 -2.11 -3.63
N PHE A 83 0.03 -3.15 -3.81
CA PHE A 83 1.48 -3.07 -3.57
C PHE A 83 2.16 -2.13 -4.57
N GLN A 84 1.92 -2.30 -5.86
CA GLN A 84 2.55 -1.50 -6.92
C GLN A 84 2.14 -0.01 -6.87
N THR A 85 0.94 0.27 -6.36
CA THR A 85 0.42 1.64 -6.19
C THR A 85 0.70 2.22 -4.81
N GLY A 86 1.48 1.54 -3.96
CA GLY A 86 1.92 2.05 -2.66
C GLY A 86 0.88 1.99 -1.55
N TYR A 87 -0.26 1.34 -1.75
CA TYR A 87 -1.25 1.13 -0.68
C TYR A 87 -0.89 -0.04 0.24
N LEU A 88 -0.06 -0.96 -0.25
CA LEU A 88 0.59 -2.00 0.55
C LEU A 88 2.11 -1.92 0.44
N THR A 89 2.78 -2.42 1.46
CA THR A 89 4.24 -2.51 1.55
C THR A 89 4.66 -3.82 2.19
N ILE A 90 5.94 -4.20 2.03
CA ILE A 90 6.46 -5.42 2.65
C ILE A 90 6.61 -5.23 4.16
N LYS A 91 5.91 -6.06 4.92
CA LYS A 91 6.08 -6.19 6.38
C LYS A 91 7.27 -7.06 6.71
N GLU A 92 7.34 -8.23 6.09
CA GLU A 92 8.41 -9.21 6.27
C GLU A 92 8.48 -10.18 5.08
N VAL A 93 9.60 -10.91 4.99
CA VAL A 93 9.77 -12.00 4.03
C VAL A 93 10.07 -13.27 4.79
N ARG A 94 9.35 -14.33 4.44
CA ARG A 94 9.58 -15.68 4.95
C ARG A 94 10.01 -16.59 3.81
N THR A 95 10.71 -17.67 4.16
CA THR A 95 11.03 -18.74 3.20
C THR A 95 10.14 -19.93 3.51
N ARG A 96 9.41 -20.41 2.50
CA ARG A 96 8.56 -21.61 2.58
C ARG A 96 8.83 -22.48 1.37
N PHE A 97 9.13 -23.76 1.58
CA PHE A 97 9.48 -24.69 0.50
C PHE A 97 10.54 -24.15 -0.49
N ASN A 98 11.58 -23.50 0.04
CA ASN A 98 12.67 -22.91 -0.75
C ASN A 98 12.23 -21.74 -1.67
N GLN A 99 11.07 -21.15 -1.41
CA GLN A 99 10.52 -19.98 -2.12
C GLN A 99 10.32 -18.82 -1.14
N ARG A 100 10.47 -17.58 -1.63
CA ARG A 100 10.19 -16.36 -0.86
C ARG A 100 8.69 -16.09 -0.83
N VAL A 101 8.17 -15.84 0.36
CA VAL A 101 6.80 -15.39 0.62
C VAL A 101 6.87 -14.02 1.28
N TYR A 102 6.25 -13.05 0.64
CA TYR A 102 6.17 -11.66 1.08
C TYR A 102 4.87 -11.46 1.86
N HIS A 103 5.00 -10.99 3.09
CA HIS A 103 3.84 -10.56 3.87
C HIS A 103 3.65 -9.06 3.67
N LEU A 104 2.46 -8.65 3.24
CA LEU A 104 2.15 -7.26 2.94
C LEU A 104 1.25 -6.63 4.02
N THR A 105 1.40 -5.32 4.20
CA THR A 105 0.60 -4.51 5.14
C THR A 105 0.52 -3.06 4.69
N TYR A 106 -0.31 -2.25 5.35
CA TYR A 106 -0.34 -0.81 5.12
C TYR A 106 0.93 -0.14 5.66
N PRO A 107 1.54 0.81 4.92
CA PRO A 107 2.77 1.47 5.35
C PRO A 107 2.55 2.36 6.58
N HIS A 108 1.43 3.07 6.67
CA HIS A 108 1.12 3.98 7.78
C HIS A 108 -0.36 4.38 7.82
N LEU A 109 -0.72 5.22 8.81
CA LEU A 109 -2.10 5.61 9.09
C LEU A 109 -2.80 6.33 7.94
N GLU A 110 -2.09 7.19 7.20
CA GLU A 110 -2.67 7.94 6.07
C GLU A 110 -3.20 7.01 4.98
N VAL A 111 -2.48 5.93 4.68
CA VAL A 111 -2.88 4.97 3.65
C VAL A 111 -3.97 4.05 4.18
N ARG A 112 -3.89 3.66 5.45
CA ARG A 112 -4.85 2.76 6.08
C ARG A 112 -6.25 3.37 6.23
N THR A 113 -6.35 4.64 6.61
CA THR A 113 -7.63 5.23 7.07
C THR A 113 -8.70 5.34 5.98
N PRO A 114 -8.39 5.84 4.77
CA PRO A 114 -9.38 5.93 3.68
C PRO A 114 -9.78 4.58 3.11
N ILE A 115 -8.89 3.58 3.22
CA ILE A 115 -9.09 2.26 2.64
C ILE A 115 -9.87 1.36 3.61
N ALA A 116 -9.56 1.38 4.91
CA ALA A 116 -10.21 0.50 5.89
C ALA A 116 -11.68 0.85 6.18
N CYS A 117 -12.16 2.02 5.77
CA CYS A 117 -13.56 2.44 5.85
C CYS A 117 -13.93 3.26 4.60
N PRO A 118 -14.26 2.60 3.47
CA PRO A 118 -14.65 3.28 2.23
C PRO A 118 -16.02 3.97 2.32
#